data_AF-A0A426YZW6-F1
#
_entry.id   AF-A0A426YZW6-F1
#
_cell.length_a   1.000
_cell.length_b   1.000
_cell.length_c   1.000
_cell.angle_alpha   90.00
_cell.angle_beta   90.00
_cell.angle_gamma   90.00
#
_symmetry.space_group_name_H-M   'P 1'
#
loop_
_entity.id
_entity.type
_entity.pdbx_description
1 polymer ?
#
loop_
_entity_poly.entity_id
_entity_poly.type
_entity_poly.pdbx_seq_one_letter_code
_entity_poly.pdbx_strand_id
1 'polypeptide(L)'
;MRNLPLFWARSQTLILWLIPGLRRFSSAAAGVAVKNVTRSNFEPALEDLRARVREADFVAIDLEMTGVTSAPWRDSFEFDRSDVRYLKLKDSAEKFAVVQFGVCPFRWEPSRGSFVTHP
;
A
#
# COMPACT_ATOMS: atom_id res chain seq x y z
N MET A 1 -24.65 10.41 -22.09
CA MET A 1 -24.39 10.54 -20.64
C MET A 1 -24.99 9.34 -19.95
N ARG A 2 -24.18 8.36 -19.55
CA ARG A 2 -24.60 7.21 -18.76
C ARG A 2 -23.61 7.06 -17.62
N ASN A 3 -24.09 7.33 -16.41
CA ASN A 3 -23.35 7.15 -15.16
C ASN A 3 -23.12 5.65 -14.95
N LEU A 4 -21.86 5.22 -14.98
CA LEU A 4 -21.46 3.91 -14.46
C LEU A 4 -21.04 4.09 -13.00
N PRO A 5 -21.54 3.29 -12.05
CA PRO A 5 -21.10 3.38 -10.68
C PRO A 5 -19.65 2.88 -10.57
N LEU A 6 -18.78 3.70 -9.97
CA LEU A 6 -17.48 3.25 -9.48
C LEU A 6 -17.72 2.21 -8.39
N PHE A 7 -17.51 0.94 -8.72
CA PHE A 7 -17.34 -0.10 -7.72
C PHE A 7 -15.97 0.08 -7.08
N TRP A 8 -15.94 0.72 -5.92
CA TRP A 8 -14.78 0.69 -5.03
C TRP A 8 -14.72 -0.71 -4.43
N ALA A 9 -13.86 -1.58 -4.96
CA ALA A 9 -13.54 -2.84 -4.33
C ALA A 9 -12.74 -2.55 -3.04
N ARG A 10 -13.44 -2.36 -1.93
CA ARG A 10 -12.83 -2.50 -0.60
C ARG A 10 -12.51 -3.98 -0.40
N SER A 11 -11.28 -4.37 -0.71
CA SER A 11 -10.77 -5.68 -0.32
C SER A 11 -10.52 -5.68 1.19
N GLN A 12 -11.56 -5.96 1.96
CA GLN A 12 -11.41 -6.49 3.31
C GLN A 12 -11.46 -8.01 3.20
N THR A 13 -10.29 -8.65 3.07
CA THR A 13 -10.18 -10.11 3.20
C THR A 13 -10.40 -10.47 4.67
N LEU A 14 -11.66 -10.68 5.05
CA LEU A 14 -12.03 -11.38 6.29
C LEU A 14 -12.24 -12.85 5.93
N ILE A 15 -11.18 -13.65 6.00
CA ILE A 15 -11.29 -15.11 6.08
C ILE A 15 -10.86 -15.50 7.49
N LEU A 16 -11.83 -15.64 8.39
CA LEU A 16 -11.62 -16.36 9.64
C LEU A 16 -12.58 -17.55 9.67
N TRP A 17 -11.99 -18.73 9.53
CA TRP A 17 -12.65 -20.03 9.52
C TRP A 17 -13.34 -20.35 10.85
N LEU A 18 -14.54 -20.92 10.72
CA LEU A 18 -15.24 -21.67 11.76
C LEU A 18 -14.44 -22.94 12.12
N ILE A 19 -13.57 -22.85 13.14
CA ILE A 19 -13.09 -24.02 13.87
C ILE A 19 -13.18 -23.71 15.38
N PRO A 20 -14.06 -24.37 16.15
CA PRO A 20 -14.10 -24.22 17.59
C PRO A 20 -12.88 -24.95 18.18
N GLY A 21 -11.87 -24.19 18.62
CA GLY A 21 -10.76 -24.77 19.41
C GLY A 21 -9.37 -24.14 19.22
N LEU A 22 -9.16 -23.23 18.28
CA LEU A 22 -7.86 -22.56 18.17
C LEU A 22 -7.79 -21.39 19.15
N ARG A 23 -6.74 -21.36 19.98
CA ARG A 23 -6.46 -20.27 20.92
C ARG A 23 -6.63 -18.94 20.19
N ARG A 24 -7.44 -18.06 20.78
CA ARG A 24 -7.56 -16.67 20.38
C ARG A 24 -6.15 -16.10 20.31
N PHE A 25 -5.61 -15.91 19.10
CA PHE A 25 -4.58 -14.91 18.93
C PHE A 25 -5.27 -13.62 19.33
N SER A 26 -4.96 -13.12 20.52
CA SER A 26 -5.32 -11.79 20.92
C SER A 26 -4.53 -10.86 20.01
N SER A 27 -5.07 -10.62 18.81
CA SER A 27 -4.74 -9.44 18.05
C SER A 27 -5.26 -8.28 18.89
N ALA A 28 -4.42 -7.80 19.81
CA ALA A 28 -4.49 -6.42 20.23
C ALA A 28 -4.05 -5.58 19.02
N ALA A 29 -4.85 -5.59 17.95
CA ALA A 29 -4.84 -4.53 16.97
C ALA A 29 -5.47 -3.32 17.66
N ALA A 30 -4.72 -2.75 18.62
CA ALA A 30 -4.81 -1.33 18.87
C ALA A 30 -4.63 -0.70 17.49
N GLY A 31 -5.68 -0.05 16.98
CA GLY A 31 -5.67 0.52 15.63
C GLY A 31 -4.38 1.30 15.44
N VAL A 32 -3.55 0.87 14.49
CA VAL A 32 -2.29 1.55 14.24
C VAL A 32 -2.67 2.92 13.69
N ALA A 33 -2.33 3.97 14.44
CA ALA A 33 -2.64 5.33 14.04
C ALA A 33 -1.77 5.69 12.83
N VAL A 34 -2.39 5.73 11.65
CA VAL A 34 -1.72 6.12 10.40
C VAL A 34 -1.52 7.63 10.38
N LYS A 35 -0.29 8.09 10.12
CA LYS A 35 0.01 9.52 10.07
C LYS A 35 -0.44 10.12 8.73
N ASN A 36 -1.48 10.94 8.75
CA ASN A 36 -1.89 11.70 7.56
C ASN A 36 -0.95 12.90 7.34
N VAL A 37 -0.13 12.81 6.29
CA VAL A 37 0.80 13.87 5.90
C VAL A 37 0.19 14.69 4.77
N THR A 38 0.14 16.01 4.97
CA THR A 38 -0.33 17.00 4.01
C THR A 38 0.77 18.04 3.79
N ARG A 39 0.52 19.01 2.89
CA ARG A 39 1.47 20.08 2.61
C ARG A 39 1.87 20.88 3.86
N SER A 40 0.97 21.08 4.82
CA SER A 40 1.22 21.93 5.99
C SER A 40 2.08 21.26 7.06
N ASN A 41 2.22 19.93 7.04
CA ASN A 41 2.99 19.18 8.03
C ASN A 41 4.09 18.31 7.39
N PHE A 42 4.41 18.54 6.12
CA PHE A 42 5.32 17.69 5.35
C PHE A 42 6.74 17.70 5.91
N GLU A 43 7.35 18.86 6.11
CA GLU A 43 8.72 19.00 6.63
C GLU A 43 8.94 18.25 7.97
N PRO A 44 8.16 18.50 9.04
CA PRO A 44 8.36 17.77 10.28
C PRO A 44 8.01 16.28 10.15
N ALA A 45 7.06 15.91 9.28
CA ALA A 45 6.76 14.50 9.03
C ALA A 45 7.90 13.78 8.30
N LEU A 46 8.57 14.46 7.37
CA LEU A 46 9.70 13.93 6.63
C LEU A 46 10.91 13.69 7.52
N GLU A 47 11.21 14.59 8.47
CA GLU A 47 12.29 14.38 9.43
C GLU A 47 12.04 13.17 10.34
N ASP A 48 10.82 13.02 10.85
CA ASP A 48 10.39 11.84 11.62
C ASP A 48 10.47 10.56 10.78
N LEU A 49 10.01 10.59 9.53
CA LEU A 49 10.09 9.46 8.61
C LEU A 49 11.55 9.05 8.34
N ARG A 50 12.46 10.01 8.12
CA ARG A 50 13.90 9.74 7.91
C ARG A 50 14.51 8.98 9.07
N ALA A 51 14.18 9.35 10.31
CA ALA A 51 14.64 8.63 11.49
C ALA A 51 14.13 7.18 11.50
N ARG A 52 12.82 7.00 11.27
CA ARG A 52 12.18 5.67 11.25
C ARG A 52 12.71 4.76 10.14
N VAL A 53 12.98 5.30 8.95
CA VAL A 53 13.56 4.54 7.83
C VAL A 53 14.98 4.07 8.15
N ARG A 54 15.80 4.88 8.87
CA ARG A 54 17.15 4.45 9.30
C ARG A 54 17.13 3.30 10.30
N GLU A 55 16.08 3.21 11.10
CA GLU A 55 15.93 2.18 12.14
C GLU A 55 15.14 0.95 11.67
N ALA A 56 14.55 1.00 10.49
CA ALA A 56 13.72 -0.07 9.95
C ALA A 56 14.56 -1.18 9.33
N ASP A 57 14.10 -2.43 9.48
CA ASP A 57 14.66 -3.58 8.79
C ASP A 57 14.17 -3.65 7.33
N PHE A 58 12.92 -3.21 7.09
CA PHE A 58 12.38 -3.03 5.75
C PHE A 58 11.28 -1.97 5.72
N VAL A 59 10.95 -1.51 4.52
CA VAL A 59 9.91 -0.50 4.29
C VAL A 59 8.93 -1.03 3.25
N ALA A 60 7.63 -0.99 3.57
CA ALA A 60 6.58 -1.18 2.58
C ALA A 60 6.17 0.16 1.99
N ILE A 61 5.90 0.18 0.68
CA ILE A 61 5.39 1.34 -0.04
C ILE A 61 4.15 0.93 -0.84
N ASP A 62 3.23 1.88 -1.01
CA ASP A 62 2.06 1.73 -1.86
C ASP A 62 1.66 3.08 -2.47
N LEU A 63 1.12 3.06 -3.69
CA LEU A 63 0.79 4.27 -4.45
C LEU A 63 -0.68 4.28 -4.84
N GLU A 64 -1.35 5.40 -4.58
CA GLU A 64 -2.62 5.71 -5.23
C GLU A 64 -2.36 6.66 -6.39
N MET A 65 -2.93 6.34 -7.55
CA MET A 65 -2.67 7.02 -8.82
C MET A 65 -3.97 7.54 -9.42
N THR A 66 -3.89 8.55 -10.29
CA THR A 66 -5.06 9.08 -11.00
C THR A 66 -5.65 8.12 -12.05
N GLY A 67 -4.94 7.03 -12.37
CA GLY A 67 -5.38 6.00 -13.29
C GLY A 67 -4.46 4.79 -13.28
N VAL A 68 -4.85 3.74 -14.01
CA VAL A 68 -4.17 2.44 -14.04
C VAL A 68 -3.73 2.08 -15.46
N THR A 69 -4.67 2.00 -16.41
CA THR A 69 -4.37 1.72 -17.82
C THR A 69 -4.67 2.93 -18.70
N SER A 70 -3.70 3.35 -19.51
CA SER A 70 -3.82 4.53 -20.37
C SER A 70 -4.77 4.36 -21.56
N ALA A 71 -5.01 3.12 -22.00
CA ALA A 71 -5.96 2.76 -23.05
C ALA A 71 -6.32 1.27 -22.98
N PRO A 72 -7.53 0.83 -23.38
CA PRO A 72 -7.95 -0.58 -23.30
C PRO A 72 -7.01 -1.58 -24.02
N TRP A 73 -6.42 -1.18 -25.15
CA TRP A 73 -5.48 -2.03 -25.90
C TRP A 73 -4.07 -2.08 -25.29
N ARG A 74 -3.81 -1.32 -24.23
CA ARG A 74 -2.55 -1.32 -23.47
C ARG A 74 -2.65 -2.07 -22.16
N ASP A 75 -3.74 -2.79 -21.90
CA ASP A 75 -3.79 -3.71 -20.78
C ASP A 75 -2.71 -4.78 -20.90
N SER A 76 -2.20 -5.20 -19.74
CA SER A 76 -1.24 -6.30 -19.64
C SER A 76 -1.97 -7.63 -19.78
N PHE A 77 -1.46 -8.50 -20.63
CA PHE A 77 -1.98 -9.85 -20.84
C PHE A 77 -0.97 -10.90 -20.36
N GLU A 78 -1.45 -12.09 -20.00
CA GLU A 78 -0.61 -13.18 -19.47
C GLU A 78 0.49 -13.62 -20.46
N PHE A 79 0.23 -13.48 -21.75
CA PHE A 79 1.16 -13.85 -22.82
C PHE A 79 2.07 -12.71 -23.27
N ASP A 80 1.99 -11.53 -22.65
CA ASP A 80 2.92 -10.44 -22.95
C ASP A 80 4.34 -10.85 -22.58
N ARG A 81 5.26 -10.65 -23.53
CA ARG A 81 6.70 -10.68 -23.22
C ARG A 81 7.03 -9.57 -22.22
N SER A 82 8.02 -9.81 -21.36
CA SER A 82 8.34 -8.90 -20.24
C SER A 82 8.64 -7.46 -20.67
N ASP A 83 9.30 -7.26 -21.81
CA ASP A 83 9.58 -5.95 -22.41
C ASP A 83 8.30 -5.24 -22.91
N VAL A 84 7.38 -5.97 -23.54
CA VAL A 84 6.09 -5.43 -23.99
C VAL A 84 5.27 -4.99 -22.79
N ARG A 85 5.22 -5.83 -21.75
CA ARG A 85 4.55 -5.49 -20.49
C ARG A 85 5.18 -4.25 -19.84
N TYR A 86 6.50 -4.16 -19.81
CA TYR A 86 7.20 -2.96 -19.32
C TYR A 86 6.81 -1.70 -20.09
N LEU A 87 6.80 -1.75 -21.44
CA LEU A 87 6.45 -0.59 -22.26
C LEU A 87 4.98 -0.16 -22.07
N LYS A 88 4.07 -1.12 -21.89
CA LYS A 88 2.66 -0.83 -21.55
C LYS A 88 2.54 -0.13 -20.19
N LEU A 89 3.19 -0.66 -19.14
CA LEU A 89 3.17 -0.05 -17.81
C LEU A 89 3.83 1.33 -17.80
N LYS A 90 4.96 1.48 -18.50
CA LYS A 90 5.66 2.76 -18.64
C LYS A 90 4.74 3.83 -19.23
N ASP A 91 4.00 3.51 -20.28
CA ASP A 91 3.07 4.45 -20.91
C ASP A 91 1.96 4.93 -19.94
N SER A 92 1.45 4.04 -19.07
CA SER A 92 0.53 4.43 -17.99
C SER A 92 1.22 5.30 -16.94
N ALA A 93 2.39 4.88 -16.46
CA ALA A 93 3.14 5.56 -15.40
C ALA A 93 3.57 6.99 -15.79
N GLU A 94 3.78 7.25 -17.08
CA GLU A 94 4.11 8.59 -17.60
C GLU A 94 2.89 9.50 -17.77
N LYS A 95 1.66 8.96 -17.76
CA LYS A 95 0.41 9.72 -17.98
C LYS A 95 -0.38 9.98 -16.71
N PHE A 96 -0.26 9.12 -15.71
CA PHE A 96 -0.99 9.25 -14.45
C PHE A 96 -0.11 9.80 -13.35
N ALA A 97 -0.68 10.67 -12.53
CA ALA A 97 0.01 11.25 -11.39
C ALA A 97 -0.20 10.38 -10.15
N VAL A 98 0.82 10.31 -9.29
CA VAL A 98 0.68 9.78 -7.93
C VAL A 98 -0.03 10.83 -7.07
N VAL A 99 -1.13 10.45 -6.44
CA VAL A 99 -1.93 11.33 -5.56
C VAL A 99 -1.72 11.02 -4.08
N GLN A 100 -1.33 9.79 -3.75
CA GLN A 100 -0.96 9.37 -2.41
C GLN A 100 0.25 8.45 -2.47
N PHE A 101 1.18 8.66 -1.53
CA PHE A 101 2.37 7.83 -1.35
C PHE A 101 2.34 7.26 0.07
N GLY A 102 1.94 6.00 0.20
CA GLY A 102 1.92 5.27 1.47
C GLY A 102 3.31 4.72 1.79
N VAL A 103 3.75 4.89 3.03
CA VAL A 103 5.05 4.40 3.53
C VAL A 103 4.86 3.80 4.91
N CYS A 104 5.37 2.58 5.11
CA CYS A 104 5.36 1.94 6.42
C CYS A 104 6.73 1.29 6.68
N PRO A 105 7.57 1.90 7.52
CA PRO A 105 8.78 1.27 8.04
C PRO A 105 8.44 0.20 9.09
N PHE A 106 9.11 -0.94 9.01
CA PHE A 106 8.98 -2.07 9.92
C PHE A 106 10.31 -2.33 10.62
N ARG A 107 10.26 -2.47 11.95
CA ARG A 107 11.41 -2.85 12.78
C ARG A 107 11.06 -4.05 13.64
N TRP A 108 11.89 -5.08 13.63
CA TRP A 108 11.78 -6.24 14.48
C TRP A 108 12.10 -5.84 15.92
N GLU A 109 11.24 -6.26 16.84
CA GLU A 109 11.42 -6.05 18.27
C GLU A 109 11.61 -7.41 18.96
N PRO A 110 12.87 -7.85 19.21
CA PRO A 110 13.15 -9.17 19.77
C PRO A 110 12.47 -9.42 21.11
N SER A 111 12.37 -8.37 21.95
CA SER A 111 11.72 -8.48 23.26
C SER A 111 10.24 -8.86 23.18
N ARG A 112 9.59 -8.53 22.05
CA ARG A 112 8.18 -8.83 21.79
C ARG A 112 7.99 -9.99 20.82
N GLY A 113 9.05 -10.42 20.14
CA GLY A 113 8.99 -11.43 19.08
C GLY A 113 8.08 -11.00 17.93
N SER A 114 8.00 -9.71 17.62
CA SER A 114 7.11 -9.17 16.60
C SER A 114 7.68 -7.91 15.94
N PHE A 115 7.13 -7.53 14.78
CA PHE A 115 7.43 -6.25 14.14
C PHE A 115 6.65 -5.10 14.78
N VAL A 116 7.34 -3.99 14.98
CA VAL A 116 6.77 -2.67 15.25
C VAL A 116 6.72 -1.90 13.94
N THR A 117 5.58 -1.26 13.68
CA THR A 117 5.29 -0.59 12.41
C THR A 117 5.03 0.88 12.62
N HIS A 118 5.38 1.71 11.63
CA HIS A 118 5.13 3.15 11.67
C HIS A 118 4.48 3.69 10.39
N PRO A 119 3.20 3.36 10.13
CA PRO A 119 2.47 3.82 8.95
C PRO A 119 2.03 5.29 9.02
#